data_AF-A0A7V8YNV0-F1
#
_entry.id   AF-A0A7V8YNV0-F1
#
_cell.length_a   1.000
_cell.length_b   1.000
_cell.length_c   1.000
_cell.angle_alpha   90.00
_cell.angle_beta   90.00
_cell.angle_gamma   90.00
#
_symmetry.space_group_name_H-M   'P 1'
#
loop_
_entity.id
_entity.type
_entity.pdbx_description
1 polymer ?
#
loop_
_entity_poly.entity_id
_entity_poly.type
_entity_poly.pdbx_seq_one_letter_code
_entity_poly.pdbx_strand_id
1 'polypeptide(L)'
;MRANVLLTALVVVVSAAGCRSSDEPVTRPPEAFCQAAIDLEEGLEQLVDIDEQIRLVRRLVETAPPEIEGDARTFLDALEAVRADPDNPDLRDDPDVREAVDNVNRFATKGCELPEREGGGGGGPL
;
A
#
# COMPACT_ATOMS: atom_id res chain seq x y z
N MET A 1 -14.18 -47.71 -42.32
CA MET A 1 -14.30 -46.24 -42.53
C MET A 1 -12.99 -45.74 -43.11
N ARG A 2 -13.07 -44.78 -44.03
CA ARG A 2 -12.01 -44.36 -44.96
C ARG A 2 -10.94 -43.51 -44.26
N ALA A 3 -9.70 -43.64 -44.77
CA ALA A 3 -8.56 -42.80 -44.48
C ALA A 3 -8.78 -41.33 -44.90
N ASN A 4 -8.08 -40.40 -44.25
CA ASN A 4 -7.16 -39.47 -44.93
C ASN A 4 -6.37 -38.64 -43.91
N VAL A 5 -5.05 -38.81 -43.96
CA VAL A 5 -4.04 -37.89 -43.44
C VAL A 5 -4.02 -36.66 -44.35
N LEU A 6 -4.03 -35.45 -43.79
CA LEU A 6 -3.45 -34.27 -44.44
C LEU A 6 -3.15 -33.16 -43.42
N LEU A 7 -1.91 -32.70 -43.49
CA LEU A 7 -1.30 -31.61 -42.75
C LEU A 7 -2.18 -30.36 -42.71
N THR A 8 -2.19 -29.67 -41.57
CA THR A 8 -2.15 -28.20 -41.59
C THR A 8 -1.35 -27.71 -40.39
N ALA A 9 -0.11 -27.31 -40.66
CA ALA A 9 0.70 -26.51 -39.75
C ALA A 9 0.01 -25.15 -39.60
N LEU A 10 -0.39 -24.77 -38.38
CA LEU A 10 -0.89 -23.44 -38.11
C LEU A 10 0.13 -22.66 -37.26
N VAL A 11 0.85 -21.82 -38.01
CA VAL A 11 1.59 -20.60 -37.68
C VAL A 11 1.36 -20.06 -36.26
N VAL A 12 2.47 -19.93 -35.52
CA VAL A 12 2.59 -19.10 -34.32
C VAL A 12 2.42 -17.62 -34.73
N VAL A 13 1.39 -16.95 -34.24
CA VAL A 13 1.34 -15.48 -34.22
C VAL A 13 1.61 -15.04 -32.79
N VAL A 14 2.85 -14.61 -32.56
CA VAL A 14 3.24 -13.79 -31.41
C VAL A 14 2.49 -12.47 -31.54
N SER A 15 1.37 -12.35 -30.84
CA SER A 15 0.79 -11.04 -30.53
C SER A 15 1.36 -10.63 -29.19
N ALA A 16 2.44 -9.87 -29.23
CA ALA A 16 2.87 -9.07 -28.10
C ALA A 16 1.73 -8.08 -27.77
N ALA A 17 0.86 -8.46 -26.83
CA ALA A 17 0.10 -7.49 -26.04
C ALA A 17 0.99 -7.05 -24.87
N GLY A 18 2.21 -6.63 -25.20
CA GLY A 18 3.03 -5.80 -24.34
C GLY A 18 2.64 -4.35 -24.58
N CYS A 19 2.41 -3.65 -23.49
CA CYS A 19 2.41 -2.19 -23.38
C CYS A 19 1.21 -1.44 -23.98
N ARG A 20 0.12 -1.41 -23.20
CA ARG A 20 -0.51 -0.12 -22.84
C ARG A 20 -0.94 -0.17 -21.37
N SER A 21 0.03 -0.36 -20.49
CA SER A 21 -0.07 0.37 -19.23
C SER A 21 0.15 1.81 -19.64
N SER A 22 -0.87 2.65 -19.52
CA SER A 22 -0.63 4.07 -19.45
C SER A 22 0.33 4.27 -18.29
N ASP A 23 1.62 4.44 -18.58
CA ASP A 23 2.54 5.16 -17.71
C ASP A 23 1.98 6.58 -17.60
N GLU A 24 0.88 6.73 -16.87
CA GLU A 24 0.76 7.94 -16.08
C GLU A 24 2.01 7.93 -15.19
N PRO A 25 2.81 9.00 -15.19
CA PRO A 25 3.96 9.07 -14.30
C PRO A 25 3.41 8.92 -12.88
N VAL A 26 3.48 7.72 -12.33
CA VAL A 26 3.13 7.47 -10.94
C VAL A 26 4.13 8.32 -10.17
N THR A 27 3.64 9.44 -9.63
CA THR A 27 4.49 10.32 -8.85
C THR A 27 5.03 9.50 -7.71
N ARG A 28 6.33 9.19 -7.76
CA ARG A 28 7.00 8.46 -6.69
C ARG A 28 6.81 9.28 -5.41
N PRO A 29 6.47 8.64 -4.28
CA PRO A 29 6.42 9.34 -3.01
C PRO A 29 7.74 10.04 -2.69
N PRO A 30 7.72 11.20 -2.01
CA PRO A 30 8.93 11.88 -1.57
C PRO A 30 9.79 10.97 -0.67
N GLU A 31 11.12 11.05 -0.76
CA GLU A 31 12.03 10.22 0.05
C GLU A 31 11.78 10.38 1.56
N ALA A 32 11.52 11.61 2.01
CA ALA A 32 11.20 11.88 3.41
C ALA A 32 9.91 11.18 3.86
N PHE A 33 8.91 11.11 2.99
CA PHE A 33 7.67 10.38 3.25
C PHE A 33 7.94 8.87 3.34
N CYS A 34 8.76 8.35 2.42
CA CYS A 34 9.12 6.94 2.45
C CYS A 34 9.88 6.54 3.72
N GLN A 35 10.83 7.37 4.16
CA GLN A 35 11.53 7.09 5.41
C GLN A 35 10.57 7.11 6.60
N ALA A 36 9.63 8.06 6.65
CA ALA A 36 8.63 8.10 7.71
C ALA A 36 7.67 6.89 7.68
N ALA A 37 7.34 6.39 6.49
CA ALA A 37 6.52 5.19 6.32
C ALA A 37 7.27 3.92 6.80
N ILE A 38 8.56 3.80 6.48
CA ILE A 38 9.43 2.70 6.96
C ILE A 38 9.55 2.75 8.48
N ASP A 39 9.86 3.92 9.06
CA ASP A 39 9.95 4.11 10.50
C ASP A 39 8.65 3.65 11.20
N LEU A 40 7.49 4.04 10.65
CA LEU A 40 6.18 3.67 11.17
C LEU A 40 5.98 2.15 11.12
N GLU A 41 6.27 1.53 9.98
CA GLU A 41 6.15 0.10 9.76
C GLU A 41 7.01 -0.72 10.73
N GLU A 42 8.28 -0.34 10.88
CA GLU A 42 9.19 -0.95 11.86
C GLU A 42 8.69 -0.78 13.30
N GLY A 43 8.11 0.37 13.63
CA GLY A 43 7.51 0.63 14.94
C GLY A 43 6.30 -0.26 15.21
N LEU A 44 5.43 -0.47 14.21
CA LEU A 44 4.28 -1.37 14.32
C LEU A 44 4.71 -2.83 14.47
N GLU A 45 5.76 -3.27 13.78
CA GLU A 45 6.34 -4.61 13.95
C GLU A 45 6.94 -4.81 15.35
N GLN A 46 7.52 -3.75 15.92
CA GLN A 46 8.04 -3.74 17.29
C GLN A 46 6.96 -3.55 18.36
N LEU A 47 5.69 -3.40 17.97
CA LEU A 47 4.56 -3.19 18.88
C LEU A 47 4.78 -1.99 19.82
N VAL A 48 5.31 -0.89 19.28
CA VAL A 48 5.51 0.34 20.07
C VAL A 48 4.19 0.87 20.62
N ASP A 49 4.25 1.56 21.76
CA ASP A 49 3.07 2.10 22.41
C ASP A 49 2.37 3.19 21.57
N ILE A 50 1.16 3.58 21.99
CA ILE A 50 0.35 4.53 21.22
C ILE A 50 0.99 5.92 21.12
N ASP A 51 1.78 6.33 22.12
CA ASP A 51 2.46 7.62 22.11
C ASP A 51 3.55 7.64 21.04
N GLU A 52 4.27 6.52 20.89
CA GLU A 52 5.27 6.33 19.86
C GLU A 52 4.65 6.17 18.46
N GLN A 53 3.52 5.46 18.33
CA GLN A 53 2.76 5.40 17.08
C GLN A 53 2.31 6.80 16.64
N ILE A 54 1.77 7.62 17.55
CA ILE A 54 1.41 9.02 17.26
C ILE A 54 2.63 9.82 16.80
N ARG A 55 3.79 9.65 17.44
CA ARG A 55 5.04 10.31 17.02
C ARG A 55 5.46 9.91 15.61
N LEU A 56 5.30 8.64 15.25
CA LEU A 56 5.63 8.10 13.92
C LEU A 56 4.67 8.64 12.86
N VAL A 57 3.35 8.56 13.09
CA VAL A 57 2.34 9.06 12.15
C VAL A 57 2.39 10.58 12.01
N ARG A 58 2.75 11.32 13.06
CA ARG A 58 2.98 12.77 12.95
C ARG A 58 4.12 13.10 11.99
N ARG A 59 5.23 12.35 12.03
CA ARG A 59 6.33 12.53 11.06
C ARG A 59 5.91 12.14 9.64
N LEU A 60 5.03 11.13 9.50
CA LEU A 60 4.43 10.77 8.23
C LEU A 60 3.59 11.92 7.66
N VAL A 61 2.77 12.57 8.49
CA VAL A 61 1.99 13.76 8.10
C VAL A 61 2.89 14.93 7.69
N GLU A 62 3.93 15.21 8.47
CA GLU A 62 4.88 16.32 8.20
C GLU A 62 5.62 16.16 6.86
N THR A 63 5.72 14.94 6.36
CA THR A 63 6.42 14.61 5.12
C THR A 63 5.48 14.24 3.96
N ALA A 64 4.17 14.18 4.22
CA ALA A 64 3.16 13.81 3.25
C ALA A 64 3.04 14.87 2.13
N PRO A 65 3.04 14.46 0.85
CA PRO A 65 2.68 15.38 -0.23
C PRO A 65 1.19 15.78 -0.14
N PRO A 66 0.78 16.91 -0.76
CA PRO A 66 -0.59 17.43 -0.65
C PRO A 66 -1.69 16.44 -1.04
N GLU A 67 -1.39 15.47 -1.92
CA GLU A 67 -2.34 14.46 -2.38
C GLU A 67 -2.71 13.42 -1.32
N ILE A 68 -1.86 13.19 -0.30
CA ILE A 68 -2.09 12.19 0.76
C ILE A 68 -2.11 12.79 2.17
N GLU A 69 -1.78 14.08 2.32
CA GLU A 69 -1.73 14.76 3.60
C GLU A 69 -3.06 14.68 4.38
N GLY A 70 -4.20 14.79 3.68
CA GLY A 70 -5.52 14.69 4.32
C GLY A 70 -5.77 13.33 4.97
N ASP A 71 -5.43 12.24 4.26
CA ASP A 71 -5.57 10.88 4.77
C ASP A 71 -4.58 10.60 5.91
N ALA A 72 -3.34 11.06 5.77
CA ALA A 72 -2.34 10.95 6.84
C ALA A 72 -2.78 11.69 8.12
N ARG A 73 -3.40 12.87 8.00
CA ARG A 73 -3.96 13.61 9.15
C ARG A 73 -5.13 12.88 9.78
N THR A 74 -6.03 12.32 8.98
CA THR A 74 -7.16 11.51 9.48
C THR A 74 -6.66 10.34 10.31
N PHE A 75 -5.58 9.69 9.87
CA PHE A 75 -4.95 8.62 10.65
C PHE A 75 -4.33 9.15 11.96
N LEU A 76 -3.64 10.29 11.94
CA LEU A 76 -3.09 10.90 13.15
C LEU A 76 -4.19 11.24 14.17
N ASP A 77 -5.26 11.89 13.71
CA ASP A 77 -6.38 12.30 14.55
C ASP A 77 -7.06 11.09 15.20
N ALA A 78 -7.18 9.98 14.46
CA ALA A 78 -7.72 8.73 14.99
C ALA A 78 -6.85 8.15 16.13
N LEU A 79 -5.53 8.15 15.97
CA LEU A 79 -4.63 7.69 17.04
C LEU A 79 -4.71 8.61 18.28
N GLU A 80 -4.81 9.92 18.07
CA GLU A 80 -4.98 10.88 19.16
C GLU A 80 -6.32 10.70 19.89
N ALA A 81 -7.39 10.40 19.17
CA ALA A 81 -8.70 10.07 19.75
C ALA A 81 -8.63 8.77 20.59
N VAL A 82 -8.02 7.70 20.07
CA VAL A 82 -7.84 6.45 20.80
C VAL A 82 -6.96 6.66 22.04
N ARG A 83 -5.92 7.50 21.98
CA ARG A 83 -5.13 7.86 23.16
C ARG A 83 -5.96 8.59 24.21
N ALA A 84 -6.86 9.47 23.79
CA ALA A 84 -7.70 10.26 24.68
C ALA A 84 -8.81 9.43 25.34
N ASP A 85 -9.34 8.42 24.64
CA ASP A 85 -10.43 7.56 25.10
C ASP A 85 -10.20 6.08 24.69
N PRO A 86 -9.25 5.39 25.35
CA PRO A 86 -8.82 4.06 24.93
C PRO A 86 -9.87 2.96 25.12
N ASP A 87 -10.88 3.21 25.96
CA ASP A 87 -11.95 2.25 26.28
C ASP A 87 -13.14 2.31 25.31
N ASN A 88 -13.10 3.24 24.35
CA ASN A 88 -14.17 3.42 23.37
C ASN A 88 -13.91 2.60 22.09
N PRO A 89 -14.68 1.51 21.87
CA PRO A 89 -14.45 0.61 20.74
C PRO A 89 -14.77 1.25 19.38
N ASP A 90 -15.71 2.21 19.34
CA ASP A 90 -16.18 2.82 18.10
C ASP A 90 -15.08 3.62 17.40
N LEU A 91 -14.10 4.12 18.16
CA LEU A 91 -12.94 4.85 17.62
C LEU A 91 -12.01 3.98 16.76
N ARG A 92 -12.08 2.65 16.90
CA ARG A 92 -11.21 1.71 16.17
C ARG A 92 -11.85 1.17 14.89
N ASP A 93 -13.18 1.29 14.79
CA ASP A 93 -13.99 0.73 13.70
C ASP A 93 -14.54 1.80 12.74
N ASP A 94 -13.99 3.02 12.79
CA ASP A 94 -14.37 4.11 11.91
C ASP A 94 -14.00 3.79 10.43
N PRO A 95 -14.97 3.74 9.50
CA PRO A 95 -14.71 3.41 8.10
C PRO A 95 -13.85 4.47 7.38
N ASP A 96 -13.95 5.74 7.78
CA ASP A 96 -13.20 6.84 7.16
C ASP A 96 -11.72 6.74 7.55
N VAL A 97 -11.44 6.36 8.80
CA VAL A 97 -10.07 6.09 9.28
C VAL A 97 -9.47 4.91 8.53
N ARG A 98 -10.24 3.85 8.31
CA ARG A 98 -9.77 2.69 7.52
C ARG A 98 -9.43 3.06 6.10
N GLU A 99 -10.29 3.82 5.43
CA GLU A 99 -10.03 4.30 4.06
C GLU A 99 -8.77 5.17 4.01
N ALA A 100 -8.60 6.08 4.97
CA ALA A 100 -7.42 6.94 5.06
C ALA A 100 -6.12 6.12 5.22
N VAL A 101 -6.11 5.14 6.13
CA VAL A 101 -4.97 4.24 6.34
C VAL A 101 -4.67 3.44 5.06
N ASP A 102 -5.69 2.90 4.40
CA ASP A 102 -5.53 2.15 3.15
C ASP A 102 -4.97 3.04 2.02
N ASN A 103 -5.38 4.30 1.94
CA ASN A 103 -4.86 5.26 0.98
C ASN A 103 -3.39 5.58 1.23
N VAL A 104 -3.01 5.82 2.50
CA VAL A 104 -1.63 6.08 2.91
C VAL A 104 -0.74 4.88 2.58
N ASN A 105 -1.18 3.67 2.93
CA ASN A 105 -0.46 2.42 2.64
C ASN A 105 -0.31 2.20 1.13
N ARG A 106 -1.38 2.43 0.36
CA ARG A 106 -1.35 2.34 -1.11
C ARG A 106 -0.42 3.38 -1.72
N PHE A 107 -0.32 4.57 -1.14
CA PHE A 107 0.61 5.60 -1.61
C PHE A 107 2.05 5.20 -1.31
N ALA A 108 2.35 4.71 -0.12
CA ALA A 108 3.69 4.24 0.25
C ALA A 108 4.17 3.08 -0.66
N THR A 109 3.30 2.11 -0.95
CA THR A 109 3.63 0.95 -1.80
C THR A 109 3.86 1.28 -3.29
N LYS A 110 3.54 2.51 -3.75
CA LYS A 110 3.82 2.95 -5.14
C LYS A 110 5.30 3.25 -5.41
N GLY A 111 6.17 3.23 -4.41
CA GLY A 111 7.59 3.50 -4.67
C GLY A 111 8.47 3.76 -3.46
N CYS A 112 7.93 3.68 -2.24
CA CYS A 112 8.78 3.45 -1.08
C CYS A 112 9.21 1.98 -1.17
N GLU A 113 10.53 1.73 -1.24
CA GLU A 113 11.11 0.38 -1.15
C GLU A 113 10.93 -0.12 0.30
N LEU A 114 9.67 -0.27 0.73
CA LEU A 114 9.32 -0.78 2.05
C LEU A 114 9.88 -2.20 2.16
N PRO A 115 10.45 -2.58 3.32
CA PRO A 115 10.89 -3.96 3.52
C PRO A 115 9.73 -4.91 3.19
N GLU A 116 10.02 -5.98 2.42
CA GLU A 116 9.01 -6.96 2.03
C GLU A 116 8.35 -7.55 3.29
N ARG A 117 7.10 -7.17 3.57
CA ARG A 117 6.29 -7.85 4.59
C ARG A 117 6.10 -9.30 4.15
N GLU A 118 6.70 -10.25 4.84
CA GLU A 118 6.35 -11.68 4.70
C GLU A 118 4.90 -11.89 5.18
N GLY A 119 3.92 -11.67 4.31
CA GLY A 119 2.52 -11.90 4.66
C GLY A 119 1.51 -11.40 3.63
N GLY A 120 1.24 -12.21 2.60
CA GLY A 120 0.01 -12.07 1.80
C GLY A 120 0.12 -12.18 0.28
N GLY A 121 1.12 -12.86 -0.28
CA GLY A 121 1.24 -13.09 -1.72
C GLY A 121 0.70 -14.46 -2.15
N GLY A 122 -0.58 -14.54 -2.47
CA GLY A 122 -1.10 -15.62 -3.31
C GLY A 122 -0.52 -15.50 -4.72
N GLY A 123 0.17 -16.55 -5.18
CA GLY A 123 0.43 -16.79 -6.60
C GLY A 123 1.88 -16.67 -7.06
N GLY A 124 2.61 -17.78 -6.99
CA GLY A 124 3.84 -18.02 -7.76
C GLY A 124 4.16 -19.52 -7.75
N PRO A 125 4.35 -20.18 -8.91
CA PRO A 125 4.36 -21.63 -8.99
C PRO A 125 5.75 -22.20 -8.71
N LEU A 126 5.86 -23.17 -7.80
CA LEU A 126 6.66 -24.40 -7.93
C LEU A 126 6.07 -25.48 -7.00
#